data_AF-A0A3A0DAT9-F1
#
_entry.id   AF-A0A3A0DAT9-F1
#
_cell.length_a   1.000
_cell.length_b   1.000
_cell.length_c   1.000
_cell.angle_alpha   90.00
_cell.angle_beta   90.00
_cell.angle_gamma   90.00
#
_symmetry.space_group_name_H-M   'P 1'
#
loop_
_entity.id
_entity.type
_entity.pdbx_description
1 polymer ?
#
loop_
_entity_poly.entity_id
_entity_poly.type
_entity_poly.pdbx_seq_one_letter_code
_entity_poly.pdbx_strand_id
1 'polypeptide(L)' 'QTSFVEKVEAHDGQLRVTLRPGDHDYSELSKLLVEHGHRLSRMTEEEINLETAFMALTQGITS' A
#
# COMPACT_ATOMS: atom_id res chain seq x y z
N GLN A 1 -0.16 2.42 -17.84
CA GLN A 1 -0.62 1.34 -16.93
C GLN A 1 0.58 0.97 -16.06
N THR A 2 0.56 1.36 -14.79
CA THR A 2 1.68 1.14 -13.87
C THR A 2 1.83 -0.34 -13.57
N SER A 3 2.96 -0.94 -13.95
CA SER A 3 3.18 -2.39 -13.94
C SER A 3 3.40 -2.99 -12.55
N PHE A 4 3.53 -2.17 -11.50
CA PHE A 4 3.93 -2.61 -10.16
C PHE A 4 2.82 -2.42 -9.11
N VAL A 5 1.70 -1.80 -9.48
CA VAL A 5 0.55 -1.60 -8.59
C VAL A 5 -0.44 -2.75 -8.80
N GLU A 6 -0.91 -3.32 -7.69
CA GLU A 6 -1.96 -4.34 -7.66
C GLU A 6 -3.32 -3.71 -7.34
N LYS A 7 -3.38 -2.86 -6.31
CA LYS A 7 -4.63 -2.26 -5.83
C LYS A 7 -4.42 -0.81 -5.38
N VAL A 8 -5.42 0.03 -5.59
CA VAL A 8 -5.46 1.40 -5.09
C VAL A 8 -6.81 1.63 -4.39
N GLU A 9 -6.77 2.13 -3.18
CA GLU A 9 -7.94 2.45 -2.37
C GLU A 9 -7.82 3.88 -1.86
N ALA A 10 -8.83 4.71 -2.12
CA ALA A 10 -8.91 6.06 -1.59
C ALA A 10 -9.72 6.04 -0.29
N HIS A 11 -9.13 6.51 0.80
CA HIS A 11 -9.77 6.54 2.12
C HIS A 11 -9.38 7.81 2.86
N ASP A 12 -10.37 8.59 3.34
CA ASP A 12 -10.17 9.81 4.14
C ASP A 12 -9.11 10.78 3.59
N GLY A 13 -9.09 10.99 2.27
CA GLY A 13 -8.12 11.88 1.62
C GLY A 13 -6.70 11.32 1.52
N GLN A 14 -6.51 10.04 1.83
CA GLN A 14 -5.27 9.29 1.64
C GLN A 14 -5.45 8.21 0.56
N LEU A 15 -4.36 7.84 -0.09
CA LEU A 15 -4.31 6.73 -1.03
C LEU A 15 -3.56 5.58 -0.37
N ARG A 16 -4.24 4.46 -0.18
CA ARG A 16 -3.62 3.19 0.17
C ARG A 16 -3.35 2.43 -1.12
N VAL A 17 -2.09 2.11 -1.36
CA VAL A 17 -1.65 1.44 -2.59
C VAL A 17 -1.00 0.12 -2.22
N THR A 18 -1.52 -0.96 -2.79
CA THR A 18 -0.92 -2.30 -2.68
C THR A 18 -0.05 -2.54 -3.90
N LEU A 19 1.23 -2.80 -3.65
CA LEU A 19 2.18 -3.20 -4.69
C LEU A 19 2.06 -4.70 -4.99
N ARG A 20 2.46 -5.10 -6.19
CA ARG A 20 2.45 -6.51 -6.57
C ARG A 20 3.51 -7.29 -5.77
N PRO A 21 3.32 -8.61 -5.57
CA PRO A 21 4.30 -9.45 -4.91
C PRO A 21 5.66 -9.39 -5.62
N GLY A 22 6.71 -9.06 -4.87
CA GLY A 22 8.08 -8.89 -5.39
C GLY A 22 8.47 -7.42 -5.62
N ASP A 23 7.50 -6.52 -5.81
CA ASP A 23 7.75 -5.09 -5.94
C ASP A 23 7.76 -4.44 -4.53
N HIS A 24 8.96 -4.10 -4.06
CA HIS A 24 9.16 -3.45 -2.75
C HIS A 24 9.59 -1.99 -2.89
N ASP A 25 9.94 -1.54 -4.10
CA ASP A 25 10.37 -0.17 -4.35
C ASP A 25 9.16 0.72 -4.66
N TYR A 26 8.65 1.38 -3.62
CA TYR A 26 7.58 2.37 -3.74
C TYR A 26 8.09 3.75 -4.20
N SER A 27 9.39 3.93 -4.46
CA SER A 27 9.95 5.18 -4.95
C SER A 27 9.47 5.54 -6.36
N GLU A 28 9.16 4.52 -7.16
CA GLU A 28 8.59 4.74 -8.50
C GLU A 28 7.17 5.32 -8.42
N LEU A 29 6.41 4.94 -7.39
CA LEU A 29 5.09 5.52 -7.14
C LEU A 29 5.18 7.00 -6.77
N SER A 30 6.14 7.37 -5.90
CA SER A 30 6.32 8.77 -5.52
C SER A 30 6.79 9.63 -6.67
N LYS A 31 7.74 9.16 -7.49
CA LYS A 31 8.16 9.85 -8.72
C LYS A 31 6.97 10.11 -9.63
N LEU A 32 6.19 9.08 -9.93
CA LEU A 32 5.02 9.19 -10.82
C LEU A 32 4.01 10.24 -10.31
N LEU A 33 3.69 10.21 -9.02
CA LEU A 33 2.76 11.17 -8.43
C LEU A 33 3.28 12.61 -8.58
N VAL A 34 4.57 12.84 -8.30
CA VAL A 34 5.20 14.15 -8.42
C VAL A 34 5.28 14.61 -9.89
N GLU A 35 5.63 13.73 -10.82
CA GLU A 35 5.70 14.01 -12.26
C GLU A 35 4.34 14.43 -12.84
N HIS A 36 3.25 13.82 -12.32
CA HIS A 36 1.89 14.20 -12.68
C HIS A 36 1.35 15.42 -11.91
N GLY A 37 2.20 16.10 -11.13
CA GLY A 37 1.86 17.36 -10.45
C GLY A 37 1.19 17.18 -9.09
N HIS A 38 1.17 15.98 -8.53
CA HIS A 38 0.64 15.72 -7.19
C HIS A 38 1.72 15.98 -6.13
N ARG A 39 1.37 16.77 -5.11
CA ARG A 39 2.24 17.01 -3.97
C ARG A 39 2.06 15.90 -2.93
N LEU A 40 3.17 15.28 -2.53
CA LEU A 40 3.19 14.29 -1.46
C LEU A 40 3.36 14.99 -0.10
N SER A 41 2.35 14.88 0.76
CA SER A 41 2.45 15.39 2.14
C SER A 41 3.11 14.38 3.07
N ARG A 42 2.80 13.10 2.89
CA ARG A 42 3.35 11.98 3.66
C ARG A 42 3.19 10.70 2.84
N MET A 43 4.24 9.91 2.75
CA MET A 43 4.21 8.58 2.15
C MET A 43 5.00 7.67 3.07
N THR A 44 4.35 6.65 3.61
CA THR A 44 4.98 5.67 4.50
C THR A 44 4.47 4.30 4.12
N GLU A 45 5.28 3.29 4.39
CA GLU A 45 4.76 1.92 4.42
C GLU A 45 3.69 1.82 5.51
N GLU A 46 2.69 1.00 5.23
CA GLU A 46 1.74 0.63 6.25
C GLU A 46 2.40 -0.41 7.16
N GLU A 47 2.62 -0.05 8.42
CA GLU A 47 3.09 -1.01 9.41
C GLU A 47 2.01 -2.07 9.60
N ILE A 48 2.31 -3.30 9.19
CA ILE A 48 1.47 -4.45 9.54
C ILE A 48 1.54 -4.59 11.05
N ASN A 49 0.43 -4.31 11.72
CA ASN A 49 0.27 -4.62 13.12
C ASN A 49 0.31 -6.16 13.26
N LEU A 50 1.39 -6.68 13.82
CA LEU A 50 1.64 -8.13 13.93
C LEU A 50 0.55 -8.85 14.73
N GLU A 51 -0.05 -8.17 15.72
CA GLU A 51 -1.19 -8.72 16.47
C GLU A 51 -2.43 -8.86 15.56
N THR A 52 -2.69 -7.88 14.70
CA THR A 52 -3.79 -7.93 13.72
C THR A 52 -3.54 -9.01 12.66
N ALA A 53 -2.31 -9.12 12.16
CA ALA A 53 -1.93 -10.18 11.22
C ALA A 53 -2.04 -11.57 11.87
N PHE A 54 -1.65 -11.69 13.14
CA PHE A 54 -1.77 -12.93 13.91
C PHE A 54 -3.23 -13.30 14.18
N MET A 55 -4.08 -12.33 14.53
CA MET A 55 -5.52 -12.53 14.67
C MET A 55 -6.15 -12.97 13.34
N ALA A 56 -5.85 -12.31 12.22
CA ALA A 56 -6.36 -12.71 10.91
C ALA A 56 -5.94 -14.15 10.53
N LEU A 57 -4.70 -14.52 10.83
CA LEU A 57 -4.20 -15.89 10.61
C LEU A 57 -4.94 -16.92 11.47
N THR A 58 -5.10 -16.65 12.77
CA THR A 58 -5.69 -17.61 13.73
C THR A 58 -7.21 -17.68 13.66
N GLN A 59 -7.88 -16.57 13.37
CA GLN A 59 -9.33 -16.57 13.12
C GLN A 59 -9.69 -17.28 11.80
N GLY A 60 -8.79 -17.30 10.81
CA GLY A 60 -8.97 -18.10 9.59
C GLY A 60 -8.84 -19.62 9.78
N ILE A 61 -8.31 -20.09 10.92
CA ILE A 61 -8.14 -21.53 11.23
C ILE A 61 -9.39 -22.09 11.92
N THR A 62 -10.28 -21.24 12.45
CA THR A 62 -11.56 -21.66 13.04
C THR A 62 -12.69 -21.33 12.06
N SER A 63 -12.75 -22.05 10.94
CA SER A 63 -13.96 -22.17 10.14
C SER A 63 -14.19 -23.61 9.72
#